data_AF-A0A0N4XDX4-F1
#
_entry.id   AF-A0A0N4XDX4-F1
#
_cell.length_a   1.000
_cell.length_b   1.000
_cell.length_c   1.000
_cell.angle_alpha   90.00
_cell.angle_beta   90.00
_cell.angle_gamma   90.00
#
_symmetry.space_group_name_H-M   'P 1'
#
loop_
_entity.id
_entity.type
_entity.pdbx_description
1 polymer ?
#
loop_
_entity_poly.entity_id
_entity_poly.type
_entity_poly.pdbx_seq_one_letter_code
_entity_poly.pdbx_strand_id
1 'polypeptide(L)'
;MILVKRLKLLYFQNGWGEEEVYATTYGDGGKTPAPLFDMKCDYIRQIRWLIQAVAEFTKRRVDVIGYSMGAPVARKAILGGRCVDTGERLGPPMTGLIDTFVSVAGANRGSVLCLLPFPGACNMVNGLSCNSAFLKNINSKQRYEGRYIYSIYSRGDDKVGFQNACGEVTSSIAGADEEFQASEGCLRLANRKTFEVLPKSKSLK
;
A
#
# COMPACT_ATOMS: atom_id res chain seq x y z
N MET A 1 -6.44 -0.07 3.47
CA MET A 1 -7.14 -1.10 2.66
C MET A 1 -6.12 -1.74 1.74
N ILE A 2 -5.82 -3.03 1.93
CA ILE A 2 -4.86 -3.76 1.11
C ILE A 2 -5.68 -4.68 0.25
N LEU A 3 -5.38 -4.56 -1.03
CA LEU A 3 -6.11 -5.17 -2.09
C LEU A 3 -5.20 -6.29 -2.54
N VAL A 4 -5.62 -7.53 -2.33
CA VAL A 4 -5.44 -8.49 -3.42
C VAL A 4 -6.62 -8.25 -4.39
N LYS A 5 -6.82 -6.96 -4.78
CA LYS A 5 -7.96 -6.30 -5.45
C LYS A 5 -9.27 -6.05 -4.66
N ARG A 6 -9.52 -4.79 -4.29
CA ARG A 6 -10.85 -4.14 -4.11
C ARG A 6 -10.92 -3.04 -5.16
N LEU A 7 -11.14 -3.53 -6.35
CA LEU A 7 -11.57 -2.79 -7.53
C LEU A 7 -12.60 -3.70 -8.22
N LYS A 8 -13.40 -4.42 -7.40
CA LYS A 8 -14.27 -5.53 -7.80
C LYS A 8 -15.23 -5.07 -8.91
N LEU A 9 -15.77 -3.85 -8.80
CA LEU A 9 -16.66 -3.26 -9.81
C LEU A 9 -15.97 -2.89 -11.13
N LEU A 10 -14.72 -2.41 -11.11
CA LEU A 10 -14.02 -2.02 -12.34
C LEU A 10 -13.37 -3.23 -13.04
N TYR A 11 -12.98 -4.26 -12.28
CA TYR A 11 -12.38 -5.47 -12.84
C TYR A 11 -13.42 -6.35 -13.54
N PHE A 12 -14.66 -6.45 -13.03
CA PHE A 12 -15.74 -7.13 -13.75
C PHE A 12 -16.08 -6.46 -15.08
N GLN A 13 -16.02 -5.12 -15.12
CA GLN A 13 -16.22 -4.36 -16.36
C GLN A 13 -15.11 -4.59 -17.39
N ASN A 14 -13.94 -5.08 -16.96
CA ASN A 14 -12.81 -5.42 -17.82
C ASN A 14 -12.63 -6.95 -17.98
N GLY A 15 -13.64 -7.76 -17.64
CA GLY A 15 -13.67 -9.20 -17.93
C GLY A 15 -12.98 -10.13 -16.93
N TRP A 16 -12.63 -9.65 -15.73
CA TRP A 16 -12.01 -10.49 -14.70
C TRP A 16 -13.07 -11.26 -13.89
N GLY A 17 -12.80 -12.52 -13.58
CA GLY A 17 -13.69 -13.39 -12.81
C GLY A 17 -13.67 -13.12 -11.30
N GLU A 18 -14.69 -13.60 -10.58
CA GLU A 18 -14.76 -13.47 -9.10
C GLU A 18 -13.59 -14.20 -8.42
N GLU A 19 -13.09 -15.25 -9.06
CA GLU A 19 -11.99 -16.11 -8.68
C GLU A 19 -10.60 -15.47 -8.85
N GLU A 20 -10.53 -14.26 -9.43
CA GLU A 20 -9.27 -13.57 -9.71
C GLU A 20 -9.03 -12.34 -8.82
N VAL A 21 -9.95 -12.09 -7.87
CA VAL A 21 -10.07 -10.83 -7.12
C VAL A 21 -10.38 -11.11 -5.65
N TYR A 22 -9.41 -10.89 -4.77
CA TYR A 22 -9.45 -11.19 -3.33
C TYR A 22 -9.22 -9.93 -2.46
N ALA A 23 -10.25 -9.35 -1.86
CA ALA A 23 -10.06 -8.23 -0.92
C ALA A 23 -10.08 -8.70 0.53
N THR A 24 -9.30 -8.05 1.40
CA THR A 24 -9.53 -8.14 2.84
C THR A 24 -9.54 -6.78 3.51
N THR A 25 -10.30 -6.73 4.58
CA THR A 25 -10.22 -5.66 5.57
C THR A 25 -9.23 -6.11 6.63
N TYR A 26 -8.34 -5.21 7.07
CA TYR A 26 -7.42 -5.50 8.17
C TYR A 26 -7.68 -4.59 9.36
N GLY A 27 -7.24 -5.04 10.54
CA GLY A 27 -7.53 -4.39 11.80
C GLY A 27 -9.00 -4.49 12.17
N ASP A 28 -9.58 -3.41 12.69
CA ASP A 28 -10.96 -3.41 13.20
C ASP A 28 -12.02 -3.03 12.15
N GLY A 29 -11.60 -2.88 10.89
CA GLY A 29 -12.47 -2.50 9.79
C GLY A 29 -12.91 -1.05 9.78
N GLY A 30 -12.13 -0.16 10.38
CA GLY A 30 -12.36 1.29 10.36
C GLY A 30 -13.18 1.78 11.55
N LYS A 31 -13.26 0.99 12.63
CA LYS A 31 -13.85 1.44 13.89
C LYS A 31 -12.95 2.45 14.58
N THR A 32 -11.63 2.24 14.52
CA THR A 32 -10.63 3.18 15.02
C THR A 32 -10.49 4.34 14.03
N PRO A 33 -10.67 5.60 14.47
CA PRO A 33 -10.45 6.77 13.63
C PRO A 33 -9.02 6.81 13.08
N ALA A 34 -8.86 7.28 11.84
CA ALA A 34 -7.56 7.29 11.17
C ALA A 34 -6.42 7.93 12.01
N PRO A 35 -6.59 9.05 12.75
CA PRO A 35 -5.54 9.63 13.59
C PRO A 35 -5.01 8.73 14.71
N LEU A 36 -5.82 7.77 15.15
CA LEU A 36 -5.52 6.84 16.24
C LEU A 36 -5.08 5.47 15.75
N PHE A 37 -5.06 5.25 14.43
CA PHE A 37 -4.74 3.96 13.84
C PHE A 37 -3.24 3.77 13.65
N ASP A 38 -2.67 2.75 14.28
CA ASP A 38 -1.27 2.34 14.16
C ASP A 38 -1.11 1.04 13.36
N MET A 39 0.06 0.83 12.74
CA MET A 39 0.30 -0.31 11.85
C MET A 39 0.79 -1.55 12.62
N LYS A 40 -0.10 -2.15 13.41
CA LYS A 40 0.22 -3.27 14.32
C LYS A 40 0.68 -4.55 13.61
N CYS A 41 1.50 -5.34 14.31
CA CYS A 41 1.96 -6.67 13.86
C CYS A 41 0.80 -7.58 13.43
N ASP A 42 -0.30 -7.60 14.16
CA ASP A 42 -1.48 -8.44 13.85
C ASP A 42 -2.07 -8.11 12.48
N TYR A 43 -2.07 -6.82 12.11
CA TYR A 43 -2.60 -6.37 10.83
C TYR A 43 -1.68 -6.81 9.70
N ILE A 44 -0.36 -6.72 9.92
CA ILE A 44 0.64 -7.23 8.99
C ILE A 44 0.50 -8.76 8.79
N ARG A 45 0.32 -9.50 9.89
CA ARG A 45 0.13 -10.96 9.85
C ARG A 45 -1.08 -11.35 9.04
N GLN A 46 -2.22 -10.68 9.26
CA GLN A 46 -3.45 -10.93 8.51
C GLN A 46 -3.25 -10.78 7.00
N ILE A 47 -2.56 -9.72 6.57
CA ILE A 47 -2.25 -9.47 5.15
C ILE A 47 -1.29 -10.51 4.60
N ARG A 48 -0.26 -10.86 5.37
CA ARG A 48 0.71 -11.89 5.01
C ARG A 48 0.02 -13.22 4.75
N TRP A 49 -0.87 -13.64 5.64
CA TRP A 49 -1.65 -14.87 5.50
C TRP A 49 -2.55 -14.86 4.28
N LEU A 50 -3.21 -13.74 3.98
CA LEU A 50 -4.02 -13.63 2.76
C LEU A 50 -3.18 -13.86 1.51
N ILE A 51 -2.04 -13.17 1.39
CA ILE A 51 -1.14 -13.30 0.23
C ILE A 51 -0.71 -14.76 0.06
N GLN A 52 -0.31 -15.42 1.15
CA GLN A 52 0.10 -16.82 1.12
C GLN A 52 -1.06 -17.73 0.72
N ALA A 53 -2.24 -17.54 1.31
CA ALA A 53 -3.42 -18.34 1.01
C ALA A 53 -3.86 -18.21 -0.45
N VAL A 54 -3.85 -17.00 -1.02
CA VAL A 54 -4.22 -16.78 -2.43
C VAL A 54 -3.18 -17.38 -3.36
N ALA A 55 -1.89 -17.17 -3.10
CA ALA A 55 -0.82 -17.76 -3.92
C ALA A 55 -0.87 -19.30 -3.89
N GLU A 56 -1.14 -19.89 -2.72
CA GLU A 56 -1.25 -21.33 -2.54
C GLU A 56 -2.52 -21.90 -3.18
N PHE A 57 -3.65 -21.20 -3.07
CA PHE A 57 -4.93 -21.60 -3.66
C PHE A 57 -4.88 -21.57 -5.19
N THR A 58 -4.34 -20.49 -5.75
CA THR A 58 -4.25 -20.29 -7.21
C THR A 58 -3.07 -21.01 -7.84
N LYS A 59 -2.11 -21.48 -7.04
CA LYS A 59 -0.81 -22.05 -7.48
C LYS A 59 -0.05 -21.11 -8.41
N ARG A 60 -0.19 -19.80 -8.20
CA ARG A 60 0.41 -18.75 -9.03
C ARG A 60 1.02 -17.66 -8.14
N ARG A 61 1.90 -16.87 -8.74
CA ARG A 61 2.26 -15.58 -8.15
C ARG A 61 1.05 -14.66 -8.15
N VAL A 62 1.01 -13.77 -7.16
CA VAL A 62 -0.09 -12.82 -6.98
C VAL A 62 0.34 -11.40 -7.28
N ASP A 63 -0.62 -10.59 -7.72
CA ASP A 63 -0.47 -9.15 -7.79
C ASP A 63 -1.06 -8.50 -6.55
N VAL A 64 -0.30 -7.61 -5.91
CA VAL A 64 -0.69 -6.93 -4.67
C VAL A 64 -0.83 -5.44 -4.92
N ILE A 65 -1.99 -4.88 -4.58
CA ILE A 65 -2.25 -3.46 -4.68
C ILE A 65 -2.41 -2.87 -3.27
N GLY A 66 -1.54 -1.95 -2.89
CA GLY A 66 -1.61 -1.23 -1.62
C GLY A 66 -2.15 0.18 -1.83
N TYR A 67 -3.23 0.56 -1.13
CA TYR A 67 -3.74 1.93 -1.18
C TYR A 67 -3.51 2.68 0.13
N SER A 68 -3.02 3.92 0.06
CA SER A 68 -2.79 4.77 1.23
C SER A 68 -1.89 4.07 2.27
N MET A 69 -2.30 4.04 3.54
CA MET A 69 -1.63 3.28 4.61
C MET A 69 -1.53 1.77 4.33
N GLY A 70 -2.37 1.24 3.43
CA GLY A 70 -2.27 -0.15 2.99
C GLY A 70 -0.96 -0.47 2.25
N ALA A 71 -0.39 0.48 1.52
CA ALA A 71 0.88 0.24 0.83
C ALA A 71 2.03 -0.11 1.79
N PRO A 72 2.37 0.71 2.81
CA PRO A 72 3.43 0.36 3.76
C PRO A 72 3.11 -0.91 4.59
N VAL A 73 1.84 -1.16 4.93
CA VAL A 73 1.44 -2.41 5.62
C VAL A 73 1.66 -3.65 4.74
N ALA A 74 1.30 -3.59 3.46
CA ALA A 74 1.54 -4.69 2.51
C ALA A 74 3.04 -4.88 2.26
N ARG A 75 3.80 -3.79 2.10
CA ARG A 75 5.26 -3.82 2.02
C ARG A 75 5.86 -4.53 3.24
N LYS A 76 5.39 -4.24 4.45
CA LYS A 76 5.89 -4.92 5.65
C LYS A 76 5.51 -6.42 5.68
N ALA A 77 4.31 -6.77 5.23
CA ALA A 77 3.87 -8.15 5.12
C ALA A 77 4.72 -8.96 4.13
N ILE A 78 5.09 -8.37 2.99
CA ILE A 78 5.95 -9.00 1.96
C ILE A 78 7.40 -9.10 2.45
N LEU A 79 7.94 -8.03 3.06
CA LEU A 79 9.31 -8.01 3.59
C LEU A 79 9.53 -9.08 4.67
N GLY A 80 8.53 -9.31 5.52
CA GLY A 80 8.64 -10.18 6.68
C GLY A 80 9.62 -9.64 7.73
N GLY A 81 10.49 -10.50 8.23
CA GLY A 81 11.42 -10.21 9.31
C GLY A 81 10.73 -10.18 10.66
N ARG A 82 11.11 -9.21 11.52
CA ARG A 82 10.47 -8.97 12.81
C ARG A 82 9.47 -7.83 12.74
N CYS A 83 8.36 -7.95 13.45
CA CYS A 83 7.46 -6.83 13.70
C CYS A 83 8.18 -5.74 14.53
N VAL A 84 7.97 -4.47 14.17
CA VAL A 84 8.70 -3.35 14.78
C VAL A 84 8.18 -2.98 16.17
N ASP A 85 6.91 -3.26 16.42
CA ASP A 85 6.17 -3.00 17.66
C ASP A 85 6.30 -4.16 18.65
N THR A 86 6.14 -5.41 18.21
CA THR A 86 6.12 -6.59 19.10
C THR A 86 7.40 -7.44 19.05
N GLY A 87 8.23 -7.31 18.02
CA GLY A 87 9.43 -8.15 17.82
C GLY A 87 9.14 -9.58 17.32
N GLU A 88 7.87 -9.95 17.16
CA GLU A 88 7.42 -11.24 16.64
C GLU A 88 7.96 -11.52 15.24
N ARG A 89 8.19 -12.80 14.91
CA ARG A 89 8.76 -13.20 13.63
C ARG A 89 7.66 -13.46 12.59
N LEU A 90 7.65 -12.65 11.53
CA LEU A 90 6.80 -12.83 10.35
C LEU A 90 7.35 -13.92 9.40
N GLY A 91 8.63 -14.25 9.51
CA GLY A 91 9.33 -15.17 8.61
C GLY A 91 10.12 -14.44 7.51
N PRO A 92 10.65 -15.16 6.51
CA PRO A 92 11.45 -14.57 5.44
C PRO A 92 10.61 -13.70 4.48
N PRO A 93 11.25 -12.87 3.64
CA PRO A 93 10.57 -12.17 2.57
C PRO A 93 9.79 -13.13 1.65
N MET A 94 8.62 -12.71 1.17
CA MET A 94 7.78 -13.48 0.24
C MET A 94 7.88 -12.98 -1.20
N THR A 95 8.97 -12.29 -1.55
CA THR A 95 9.19 -11.70 -2.88
C THR A 95 8.92 -12.69 -4.02
N GLY A 96 9.29 -13.97 -3.83
CA GLY A 96 9.06 -15.03 -4.84
C GLY A 96 7.60 -15.35 -5.13
N LEU A 97 6.66 -14.98 -4.24
CA LEU A 97 5.22 -15.16 -4.41
C LEU A 97 4.55 -13.97 -5.11
N ILE A 98 5.23 -12.83 -5.25
CA ILE A 98 4.63 -11.60 -5.78
C ILE A 98 5.13 -11.36 -7.21
N ASP A 99 4.21 -11.29 -8.16
CA ASP A 99 4.57 -10.87 -9.52
C ASP A 99 4.61 -9.35 -9.60
N THR A 100 3.48 -8.68 -9.40
CA THR A 100 3.41 -7.22 -9.41
C THR A 100 3.00 -6.63 -8.06
N PHE A 101 3.69 -5.59 -7.63
CA PHE A 101 3.27 -4.73 -6.52
C PHE A 101 2.91 -3.34 -7.06
N VAL A 102 1.70 -2.87 -6.76
CA VAL A 102 1.25 -1.52 -7.13
C VAL A 102 0.91 -0.74 -5.86
N SER A 103 1.62 0.36 -5.62
CA SER A 103 1.30 1.32 -4.58
C SER A 103 0.48 2.46 -5.16
N VAL A 104 -0.72 2.69 -4.63
CA VAL A 104 -1.58 3.81 -5.02
C VAL A 104 -1.74 4.77 -3.86
N ALA A 105 -1.32 6.02 -4.04
CA ALA A 105 -1.28 7.04 -2.99
C ALA A 105 -0.62 6.50 -1.70
N GLY A 106 0.38 5.63 -1.82
CA GLY A 106 0.93 4.90 -0.68
C GLY A 106 1.68 5.83 0.28
N ALA A 107 1.56 5.63 1.59
CA ALA A 107 2.35 6.38 2.57
C ALA A 107 3.73 5.71 2.81
N ASN A 108 4.45 5.39 1.72
CA ASN A 108 5.66 4.55 1.71
C ASN A 108 6.86 5.19 2.43
N ARG A 109 6.91 6.51 2.46
CA ARG A 109 7.88 7.34 3.18
C ARG A 109 7.20 8.20 4.24
N GLY A 110 5.96 7.89 4.59
CA GLY A 110 5.18 8.63 5.57
C GLY A 110 4.15 9.55 4.95
N SER A 111 3.61 10.46 5.75
CA SER A 111 2.55 11.38 5.35
C SER A 111 2.83 12.80 5.82
N VAL A 112 2.42 13.78 5.01
CA VAL A 112 2.42 15.21 5.40
C VAL A 112 1.54 15.46 6.63
N LEU A 113 0.51 14.63 6.84
CA LEU A 113 -0.38 14.74 8.00
C LEU A 113 0.35 14.52 9.32
N CYS A 114 1.53 13.91 9.31
CA CYS A 114 2.34 13.76 10.52
C CYS A 114 3.08 15.04 10.95
N LEU A 115 2.84 16.17 10.29
CA LEU A 115 3.06 17.50 10.85
C LEU A 115 2.05 17.82 11.96
N LEU A 116 0.88 17.15 11.95
CA LEU A 116 -0.11 17.24 13.02
C LEU A 116 0.13 16.14 14.05
N PRO A 117 -0.19 16.39 15.34
CA PRO A 117 0.05 15.43 16.42
C PRO A 117 -1.02 14.33 16.45
N PHE A 118 -1.01 13.43 15.46
CA PHE A 118 -1.88 12.26 15.41
C PHE A 118 -1.21 11.07 16.12
N PRO A 119 -1.57 10.78 17.39
CA PRO A 119 -0.76 9.95 18.26
C PRO A 119 -0.70 8.48 17.84
N GLY A 120 -1.73 7.97 17.15
CA GLY A 120 -1.69 6.62 16.59
C GLY A 120 -0.99 6.61 15.24
N ALA A 121 -1.55 7.31 14.26
CA ALA A 121 -1.09 7.26 12.87
C ALA A 121 0.34 7.78 12.67
N CYS A 122 0.85 8.65 13.52
CA CYS A 122 2.14 9.32 13.34
C CYS A 122 3.16 9.00 14.45
N ASN A 123 2.94 7.94 15.21
CA ASN A 123 3.90 7.51 16.23
C ASN A 123 5.25 7.06 15.63
N MET A 124 6.30 7.08 16.47
CA MET A 124 7.69 6.79 16.07
C MET A 124 8.04 5.30 15.99
N VAL A 125 7.13 4.39 16.36
CA VAL A 125 7.34 2.95 16.33
C VAL A 125 6.72 2.35 15.07
N ASN A 126 5.38 2.28 15.02
CA ASN A 126 4.58 1.67 13.97
C ASN A 126 3.66 2.68 13.24
N GLY A 127 4.02 3.97 13.25
CA GLY A 127 3.30 5.04 12.57
C GLY A 127 3.96 5.50 11.26
N LEU A 128 3.35 6.53 10.66
CA LEU A 128 3.68 7.15 9.37
C LEU A 128 4.57 8.40 9.49
N SER A 129 5.08 8.70 10.69
CA SER A 129 6.17 9.68 10.80
C SER A 129 7.36 9.19 9.99
N CYS A 130 7.94 10.02 9.12
CA CYS A 130 9.05 9.64 8.23
C CYS A 130 10.27 9.07 8.98
N ASN A 131 10.38 9.36 10.28
CA ASN A 131 11.43 8.83 11.15
C ASN A 131 11.05 7.57 11.95
N SER A 132 9.86 7.01 11.75
CA SER A 132 9.37 5.86 12.50
C SER A 132 10.20 4.61 12.22
N ALA A 133 10.29 3.71 13.22
CA ALA A 133 10.98 2.44 13.07
C ALA A 133 10.37 1.60 11.93
N PHE A 134 9.04 1.67 11.74
CA PHE A 134 8.34 1.01 10.66
C PHE A 134 8.80 1.46 9.28
N LEU A 135 8.80 2.78 9.02
CA LEU A 135 9.16 3.31 7.72
C LEU A 135 10.65 3.11 7.43
N LYS A 136 11.52 3.26 8.43
CA LYS A 136 12.94 2.89 8.31
C LYS A 136 13.11 1.41 7.98
N ASN A 137 12.30 0.54 8.58
CA ASN A 137 12.39 -0.90 8.33
C ASN A 137 12.00 -1.27 6.89
N ILE A 138 10.83 -0.83 6.41
CA ILE A 138 10.38 -1.15 5.04
C ILE A 138 11.25 -0.50 3.97
N ASN A 139 11.89 0.64 4.26
CA ASN A 139 12.78 1.32 3.30
C ASN A 139 14.26 0.91 3.43
N SER A 140 14.59 -0.02 4.33
CA SER A 140 15.97 -0.52 4.51
C SER A 140 16.46 -1.43 3.39
N LYS A 141 15.53 -1.95 2.58
CA LYS A 141 15.80 -2.81 1.43
C LYS A 141 14.96 -2.33 0.25
N GLN A 142 15.47 -2.55 -0.96
CA GLN A 142 14.77 -2.22 -2.20
C GLN A 142 14.39 -3.51 -2.92
N ARG A 143 13.37 -3.42 -3.77
CA ARG A 143 12.95 -4.46 -4.71
C ARG A 143 12.53 -5.80 -4.11
N TYR A 144 12.10 -5.81 -2.85
CA TYR A 144 11.56 -7.02 -2.23
C TYR A 144 10.05 -7.18 -2.45
N GLU A 145 9.37 -6.12 -2.91
CA GLU A 145 7.93 -6.05 -3.04
C GLU A 145 7.38 -7.00 -4.11
N GLY A 146 8.14 -7.29 -5.15
CA GLY A 146 7.76 -8.21 -6.21
C GLY A 146 8.70 -8.15 -7.41
N ARG A 147 8.35 -8.84 -8.49
CA ARG A 147 9.09 -8.80 -9.76
C ARG A 147 8.97 -7.43 -10.43
N TYR A 148 7.75 -6.88 -10.45
CA TYR A 148 7.44 -5.55 -10.96
C TYR A 148 6.87 -4.68 -9.85
N ILE A 149 7.30 -3.42 -9.79
CA ILE A 149 6.97 -2.48 -8.72
C ILE A 149 6.56 -1.16 -9.34
N TYR A 150 5.32 -0.76 -9.10
CA TYR A 150 4.77 0.50 -9.61
C TYR A 150 4.29 1.37 -8.45
N SER A 151 4.48 2.67 -8.57
CA SER A 151 3.86 3.65 -7.66
C SER A 151 3.03 4.67 -8.42
N ILE A 152 1.84 4.98 -7.93
CA ILE A 152 0.91 5.93 -8.53
C ILE A 152 0.54 6.95 -7.47
N TYR A 153 0.74 8.23 -7.71
CA TYR A 153 0.46 9.31 -6.74
C TYR A 153 0.16 10.64 -7.45
N SER A 154 -0.23 11.68 -6.73
CA SER A 154 -0.49 13.01 -7.29
C SER A 154 0.06 14.11 -6.37
N ARG A 155 0.32 15.30 -6.93
CA ARG A 155 0.70 16.48 -6.14
C ARG A 155 -0.44 17.00 -5.26
N GLY A 156 -1.69 16.79 -5.71
CA GLY A 156 -2.89 17.26 -5.03
C GLY A 156 -3.49 16.27 -4.01
N ASP A 157 -2.73 15.28 -3.54
CA ASP A 157 -3.17 14.36 -2.50
C ASP A 157 -3.24 15.07 -1.15
N ASP A 158 -4.44 15.20 -0.58
CA ASP A 158 -4.70 15.91 0.67
C ASP A 158 -4.71 15.00 1.92
N LYS A 159 -4.45 13.70 1.75
CA LYS A 159 -4.49 12.70 2.83
C LYS A 159 -3.11 12.15 3.15
N VAL A 160 -2.38 11.70 2.14
CA VAL A 160 -0.99 11.29 2.31
C VAL A 160 -0.06 12.48 2.08
N GLY A 161 -0.46 13.42 1.23
CA GLY A 161 0.41 14.53 0.83
C GLY A 161 1.39 14.14 -0.26
N PHE A 162 1.94 15.11 -0.99
CA PHE A 162 2.97 14.85 -1.99
C PHE A 162 4.35 14.64 -1.36
N GLN A 163 4.73 15.48 -0.39
CA GLN A 163 6.00 15.41 0.33
C GLN A 163 5.77 15.28 1.84
N ASN A 164 6.58 14.44 2.50
CA ASN A 164 6.55 14.30 3.95
C ASN A 164 7.33 15.45 4.63
N ALA A 165 7.31 15.49 5.96
CA ALA A 165 8.09 16.45 6.76
C ALA A 165 9.62 16.30 6.61
N CYS A 166 10.10 15.18 6.05
CA CYS A 166 11.51 14.91 5.78
C CYS A 166 11.94 15.32 4.36
N GLY A 167 11.05 15.94 3.56
CA GLY A 167 11.35 16.39 2.18
C GLY A 167 11.30 15.28 1.12
N GLU A 168 10.86 14.08 1.46
CA GLU A 168 10.75 12.96 0.51
C GLU A 168 9.34 12.89 -0.09
N VAL A 169 9.25 12.43 -1.34
CA VAL A 169 7.97 12.10 -1.97
C VAL A 169 7.33 10.94 -1.22
N THR A 170 6.20 11.18 -0.57
CA THR A 170 5.53 10.24 0.36
C THR A 170 5.28 8.87 -0.25
N SER A 171 4.85 8.84 -1.50
CA SER A 171 4.43 7.63 -2.22
C SER A 171 5.52 6.95 -3.04
N SER A 172 6.67 7.59 -3.23
CA SER A 172 7.77 6.98 -3.98
C SER A 172 8.28 5.71 -3.31
N ILE A 173 8.71 4.74 -4.12
CA ILE A 173 9.36 3.50 -3.67
C ILE A 173 10.72 3.44 -4.36
N ALA A 174 11.81 3.45 -3.57
CA ALA A 174 13.14 3.31 -4.15
C ALA A 174 13.28 1.97 -4.87
N GLY A 175 13.73 2.03 -6.12
CA GLY A 175 13.88 0.85 -6.98
C GLY A 175 12.58 0.39 -7.65
N ALA A 176 11.51 1.18 -7.62
CA ALA A 176 10.34 0.95 -8.47
C ALA A 176 10.72 0.91 -9.96
N ASP A 177 10.02 0.10 -10.74
CA ASP A 177 10.20 0.01 -12.19
C ASP A 177 9.66 1.26 -12.88
N GLU A 178 8.47 1.72 -12.49
CA GLU A 178 7.92 3.01 -12.91
C GLU A 178 7.14 3.71 -11.79
N GLU A 179 7.13 5.05 -11.83
CA GLU A 179 6.30 5.89 -10.97
C GLU A 179 5.43 6.82 -11.83
N PHE A 180 4.12 6.83 -11.56
CA PHE A 180 3.12 7.61 -12.28
C PHE A 180 2.59 8.74 -11.41
N GLN A 181 2.96 9.97 -11.75
CA GLN A 181 2.38 11.16 -11.15
C GLN A 181 1.11 11.57 -11.92
N ALA A 182 -0.05 11.30 -11.34
CA ALA A 182 -1.33 11.69 -11.92
C ALA A 182 -1.57 13.21 -11.76
N SER A 183 -2.23 13.80 -12.77
CA SER A 183 -2.66 15.20 -12.73
C SER A 183 -3.57 15.49 -11.54
N GLU A 184 -3.61 16.75 -11.09
CA GLU A 184 -4.46 17.16 -9.98
C GLU A 184 -5.92 16.72 -10.19
N GLY A 185 -6.53 16.12 -9.15
CA GLY A 185 -7.90 15.63 -9.18
C GLY A 185 -8.09 14.15 -9.55
N CYS A 186 -7.10 13.48 -10.16
CA CYS A 186 -7.24 12.07 -10.55
C CYS A 186 -7.39 11.12 -9.35
N LEU A 187 -6.69 11.40 -8.23
CA LEU A 187 -6.84 10.64 -6.99
C LEU A 187 -8.02 11.09 -6.12
N ARG A 188 -8.61 12.27 -6.37
CA ARG A 188 -9.85 12.68 -5.67
C ARG A 188 -11.01 11.76 -6.00
N LEU A 189 -11.00 11.13 -7.18
CA LEU A 189 -12.00 10.15 -7.60
C LEU A 189 -11.86 8.80 -6.86
N ALA A 190 -10.67 8.45 -6.34
CA ALA A 190 -10.50 7.25 -5.52
C ALA A 190 -11.27 7.31 -4.17
N ASN A 191 -11.66 8.52 -3.73
CA ASN A 191 -12.54 8.74 -2.57
C ASN A 191 -14.04 8.57 -2.88
N ARG A 192 -14.45 8.51 -4.16
CA ARG A 192 -15.85 8.31 -4.57
C ARG A 192 -16.09 6.87 -5.01
N LYS A 193 -16.10 5.87 -4.13
CA LYS A 193 -16.64 4.48 -4.32
C LYS A 193 -16.32 3.71 -5.64
N THR A 194 -15.55 4.26 -6.57
CA THR A 194 -15.26 3.75 -7.91
C THR A 194 -13.94 4.39 -8.33
N PHE A 195 -12.90 3.57 -8.40
CA PHE A 195 -11.67 3.93 -9.10
C PHE A 195 -11.98 3.95 -10.59
N GLU A 196 -12.09 5.11 -11.23
CA GLU A 196 -12.01 5.20 -12.68
C GLU A 196 -10.56 5.52 -13.05
N VAL A 197 -9.85 4.52 -13.59
CA VAL A 197 -8.66 4.80 -14.40
C VAL A 197 -9.21 5.26 -15.75
N LEU A 198 -9.13 6.57 -16.01
CA LEU A 198 -9.56 7.11 -17.31
C LEU A 198 -8.77 6.43 -18.43
N PRO A 199 -9.42 6.01 -19.52
CA PRO A 199 -8.71 5.50 -20.69
C PRO A 199 -7.80 6.61 -21.22
N LYS A 200 -6.55 6.24 -21.58
CA LYS A 200 -5.63 7.12 -22.30
C LYS A 200 -6.41 7.85 -23.40
N SER A 201 -6.27 9.18 -23.43
CA SER A 201 -6.70 9.99 -24.56
C SER A 201 -6.22 9.33 -25.85
N LYS A 202 -7.15 8.98 -26.73
CA LYS A 202 -6.83 8.65 -28.12
C LYS A 202 -6.14 9.88 -28.73
N SER A 203 -4.81 9.87 -28.77
CA SER A 203 -4.08 10.64 -29.77
C SER A 203 -4.17 9.88 -31.08
N LEU A 204 -5.27 10.12 -31.79
CA LEU A 204 -5.43 9.78 -33.19
C LEU A 204 -5.94 11.05 -33.86
N LYS A 205 -5.01 11.88 -34.31
CA LYS A 205 -4.93 12.42 -35.68
C LYS A 205 -3.46 12.73 -35.96
#